data_AF-A0A6L5HIV5-F1
#
_entry.id   AF-A0A6L5HIV5-F1
#
_cell.length_a   1.000
_cell.length_b   1.000
_cell.length_c   1.000
_cell.angle_alpha   90.00
_cell.angle_beta   90.00
_cell.angle_gamma   90.00
#
_symmetry.space_group_name_H-M   'P 1'
#
loop_
_entity.id
_entity.type
_entity.pdbx_description
1 polymer ?
#
loop_
_entity_poly.entity_id
_entity_poly.type
_entity_poly.pdbx_seq_one_letter_code
_entity_poly.pdbx_strand_id
1 'polypeptide(L)'
;MKRFLVVLAVLMISGCAATSETAVKRGKRGLHINCSGLSSSWDKCYAEAVKACGDKGYRVVAKSGDGTEEPGDYPFGLNPAGYTSRSMIVLCR
;
A
#
# COMPACT_ATOMS: atom_id res chain seq x y z
N MET A 1 3.80 42.50 25.05
CA MET A 1 2.69 41.56 24.75
C MET A 1 2.73 40.97 23.34
N LYS A 2 3.00 41.74 22.26
CA LYS A 2 3.09 41.20 20.87
C LYS A 2 4.16 40.11 20.64
N ARG A 3 5.28 40.15 21.34
CA ARG A 3 6.38 39.17 21.16
C ARG A 3 6.00 37.75 21.60
N PHE A 4 5.15 37.61 22.62
CA PHE A 4 4.66 36.31 23.09
C PHE A 4 3.75 35.63 22.06
N LEU A 5 2.95 36.41 21.32
CA LEU A 5 2.10 35.89 20.25
C LEU A 5 2.93 35.31 19.10
N VAL A 6 4.08 35.92 18.78
CA VAL A 6 4.99 35.44 17.74
C VAL A 6 5.63 34.11 18.15
N VAL A 7 6.04 33.98 19.41
CA VAL A 7 6.64 32.72 19.92
C VAL A 7 5.61 31.59 19.95
N LEU A 8 4.38 31.88 20.37
CA LEU A 8 3.29 30.90 20.38
C LEU A 8 2.94 30.43 18.95
N ALA A 9 2.96 31.34 17.97
CA ALA A 9 2.71 31.00 16.58
C ALA A 9 3.79 30.08 15.99
N VAL A 10 5.06 30.26 16.36
CA VAL A 10 6.17 29.42 15.86
C VAL A 10 6.12 28.01 16.48
N LEU A 11 5.76 27.88 17.75
CA LEU A 11 5.61 26.59 18.44
C LEU A 11 4.47 25.72 17.86
N MET A 12 3.44 26.33 17.31
CA MET A 12 2.33 25.60 16.66
C MET A 12 2.72 24.96 15.32
N ILE A 13 3.83 25.39 14.70
CA ILE A 13 4.26 24.91 13.37
C ILE A 13 5.27 23.75 13.48
N SER A 14 5.80 23.45 14.68
CA SER A 14 6.62 22.26 14.89
C SER A 14 5.75 21.01 14.97
N GLY A 15 5.30 20.53 13.82
CA GLY A 15 4.67 19.23 13.69
C GLY A 15 5.65 18.09 13.97
N CYS A 16 5.22 17.08 14.73
CA CYS A 16 5.97 15.84 14.88
C CYS A 16 6.10 15.16 13.51
N ALA A 17 7.30 15.18 12.94
CA ALA A 17 7.69 14.21 11.91
C ALA A 17 7.87 12.85 12.59
N ALA A 18 6.75 12.21 12.97
CA ALA A 18 6.75 10.84 13.45
C ALA A 18 7.01 9.93 12.24
N THR A 19 8.28 9.75 11.90
CA THR A 19 8.69 8.70 10.97
C THR A 19 8.48 7.37 11.68
N SER A 20 7.41 6.68 11.32
CA SER A 20 7.21 5.30 11.75
C SER A 20 8.14 4.44 10.90
N GLU A 21 9.37 4.28 11.37
CA GLU A 21 10.21 3.19 10.87
C GLU A 21 9.49 1.90 11.19
N THR A 22 8.87 1.30 10.17
CA THR A 22 8.31 -0.04 10.22
C THR A 22 9.47 -1.04 10.23
N ALA A 23 10.25 -1.01 11.30
CA ALA A 23 11.36 -1.92 11.52
C ALA A 23 10.80 -3.32 11.73
N VAL A 24 10.96 -4.16 10.72
CA VAL A 24 10.51 -5.54 10.80
C VAL A 24 11.38 -6.28 11.81
N LYS A 25 10.74 -6.77 12.87
CA LYS A 25 11.32 -7.51 14.01
C LYS A 25 12.16 -8.76 13.67
N ARG A 26 12.39 -9.08 12.39
CA ARG A 26 13.21 -10.22 11.91
C ARG A 26 14.19 -9.87 10.79
N GLY A 27 14.50 -8.60 10.56
CA GLY A 27 15.46 -8.16 9.53
C GLY A 27 14.98 -8.30 8.07
N LYS A 28 13.78 -8.83 7.84
CA LYS A 28 13.16 -8.96 6.50
C LYS A 28 12.09 -7.90 6.31
N ARG A 29 12.24 -6.98 5.37
CA ARG A 29 11.23 -5.93 5.11
C ARG A 29 9.93 -6.58 4.58
N GLY A 30 8.81 -6.33 5.25
CA GLY A 30 7.48 -6.75 4.86
C GLY A 30 6.77 -5.59 4.19
N LEU A 31 6.20 -5.81 3.00
CA LEU A 31 5.50 -4.79 2.24
C LEU A 31 4.09 -5.28 1.91
N HIS A 32 3.11 -4.37 2.08
CA HIS A 32 1.77 -4.54 1.56
C HIS A 32 1.66 -3.79 0.23
N ILE A 33 1.41 -4.53 -0.84
CA ILE A 33 1.32 -4.04 -2.22
C ILE A 33 -0.16 -4.07 -2.61
N ASN A 34 -0.68 -2.91 -2.96
CA ASN A 34 -2.04 -2.77 -3.47
C ASN A 34 -1.98 -2.55 -4.98
N CYS A 35 -2.41 -3.52 -5.77
CA CYS A 35 -2.52 -3.42 -7.23
C CYS A 35 -3.98 -3.31 -7.69
N SER A 36 -4.86 -2.79 -6.82
CA SER A 36 -6.26 -2.51 -7.15
C SER A 36 -6.39 -1.42 -8.22
N GLY A 37 -7.45 -1.49 -9.03
CA GLY A 37 -7.75 -0.52 -10.08
C GLY A 37 -8.33 -1.16 -11.35
N LEU A 38 -8.65 -0.33 -12.34
CA LEU A 38 -9.28 -0.75 -13.61
C LEU A 38 -8.44 -1.77 -14.41
N SER A 39 -7.14 -1.78 -14.17
CA SER A 39 -6.17 -2.68 -14.80
C SER A 39 -5.44 -3.52 -13.75
N SER A 40 -6.13 -3.81 -12.64
CA SER A 40 -5.60 -4.64 -11.58
C SER A 40 -5.28 -6.03 -12.12
N SER A 41 -4.03 -6.46 -11.98
CA SER A 41 -3.59 -7.79 -12.37
C SER A 41 -2.54 -8.27 -11.38
N TRP A 42 -2.45 -9.60 -11.22
CA TRP A 42 -1.41 -10.21 -10.40
C TRP A 42 -0.01 -9.87 -10.93
N ASP A 43 0.16 -9.77 -12.26
CA ASP A 43 1.43 -9.37 -12.87
C ASP A 43 1.91 -8.00 -12.42
N LYS A 44 1.00 -7.02 -12.27
CA LYS A 44 1.35 -5.70 -11.71
C LYS A 44 1.78 -5.79 -10.25
N CYS A 45 1.07 -6.57 -9.47
CA CYS A 45 1.42 -6.84 -8.07
C CYS A 45 2.83 -7.46 -7.97
N TYR A 46 3.15 -8.43 -8.83
CA TYR A 46 4.48 -9.05 -8.86
C TYR A 46 5.57 -8.08 -9.37
N ALA A 47 5.28 -7.25 -10.37
CA ALA A 47 6.21 -6.25 -10.87
C ALA A 47 6.55 -5.20 -9.79
N GLU A 48 5.56 -4.70 -9.07
CA GLU A 48 5.78 -3.80 -7.93
C GLU A 48 6.56 -4.49 -6.79
N ALA A 49 6.32 -5.79 -6.56
CA ALA A 49 7.09 -6.56 -5.57
C ALA A 49 8.56 -6.71 -5.96
N VAL A 50 8.86 -6.97 -7.23
CA VAL A 50 10.24 -6.99 -7.75
C VAL A 50 10.87 -5.61 -7.61
N LYS A 51 10.17 -4.54 -8.00
CA LYS A 51 10.67 -3.17 -7.91
C LYS A 51 10.99 -2.77 -6.46
N ALA A 52 10.18 -3.18 -5.49
CA ALA A 52 10.36 -2.80 -4.09
C ALA A 52 11.39 -3.65 -3.33
N CYS A 53 11.53 -4.94 -3.67
CA CYS A 53 12.48 -5.86 -3.03
C CYS A 53 13.81 -6.01 -3.78
N GLY A 54 13.89 -5.60 -5.05
CA GLY A 54 15.07 -5.70 -5.90
C GLY A 54 15.52 -7.13 -6.19
N ASP A 55 16.79 -7.29 -6.59
CA ASP A 55 17.37 -8.56 -7.06
C ASP A 55 17.43 -9.67 -6.01
N LYS A 56 17.30 -9.33 -4.72
CA LYS A 56 17.21 -10.31 -3.63
C LYS A 56 15.92 -11.14 -3.70
N GLY A 57 14.92 -10.64 -4.42
CA GLY A 57 13.61 -11.27 -4.55
C GLY A 57 12.77 -11.17 -3.28
N TYR A 58 11.62 -11.84 -3.31
CA TYR A 58 10.63 -11.79 -2.24
C TYR A 58 9.91 -13.13 -2.07
N ARG A 59 9.15 -13.25 -0.97
CA ARG A 59 8.21 -14.33 -0.72
C ARG A 59 6.82 -13.73 -0.47
N VAL A 60 5.82 -14.23 -1.18
CA VAL A 60 4.42 -13.88 -0.94
C VAL A 60 3.95 -14.57 0.34
N VAL A 61 3.35 -13.81 1.26
CA VAL A 61 2.80 -14.35 2.52
C VAL A 61 1.27 -14.34 2.56
N ALA A 62 0.65 -13.37 1.89
CA ALA A 62 -0.80 -13.30 1.79
C ALA A 62 -1.19 -12.62 0.48
N LYS A 63 -2.35 -13.00 -0.05
CA LYS A 63 -3.00 -12.39 -1.19
C LYS A 63 -4.45 -12.14 -0.81
N SER A 64 -4.99 -11.02 -1.28
CA SER A 64 -6.38 -10.62 -1.12
C SER A 64 -6.87 -10.16 -2.50
N GLY A 65 -8.11 -10.48 -2.86
CA GLY A 65 -8.65 -10.20 -4.20
C GLY A 65 -8.87 -11.45 -5.07
N ASP A 66 -8.82 -12.63 -4.44
CA ASP A 66 -9.10 -13.95 -5.04
C ASP A 66 -10.61 -14.22 -5.14
N GLY A 67 -11.44 -13.18 -5.02
CA GLY A 67 -12.87 -13.29 -5.23
C GLY A 67 -13.11 -13.66 -6.68
N THR A 68 -13.60 -14.88 -6.90
CA THR A 68 -14.32 -15.22 -8.13
C THR A 68 -15.27 -14.07 -8.42
N GLU A 69 -15.04 -13.36 -9.50
CA GLU A 69 -15.98 -12.35 -9.99
C GLU A 69 -17.33 -13.06 -10.09
N GLU A 70 -18.29 -12.69 -9.24
CA GLU A 70 -19.65 -13.18 -9.39
C GLU A 70 -20.08 -12.75 -10.80
N PRO A 71 -20.47 -13.70 -11.68
CA PRO A 71 -20.94 -13.37 -13.01
C PRO A 71 -22.30 -12.69 -12.88
N GLY A 72 -22.29 -11.42 -12.49
CA GLY A 72 -23.45 -10.55 -12.49
C GLY A 72 -23.64 -9.94 -13.87
N ASP A 73 -24.90 -9.81 -14.30
CA ASP A 73 -25.27 -9.06 -15.49
C ASP A 73 -25.02 -7.56 -15.25
N TYR A 74 -23.78 -7.12 -15.48
CA TYR A 74 -23.41 -5.72 -15.38
C TYR A 74 -23.68 -5.01 -16.70
N PRO A 75 -24.39 -3.87 -16.70
CA PRO A 75 -24.49 -3.04 -17.89
C PRO A 75 -23.07 -2.63 -18.32
N PHE A 76 -22.74 -2.84 -19.59
CA PHE A 76 -21.40 -2.64 -20.17
C PHE A 76 -20.30 -3.63 -19.71
N GLY A 77 -20.63 -4.69 -18.98
CA GLY A 77 -19.64 -5.64 -18.44
C GLY A 77 -18.73 -5.03 -17.37
N LEU A 78 -19.07 -3.84 -16.86
CA LEU A 78 -18.30 -3.12 -15.85
C LEU A 78 -18.94 -3.36 -14.49
N ASN A 79 -18.35 -4.24 -13.69
CA ASN A 79 -18.78 -4.48 -12.33
C ASN A 79 -18.34 -3.31 -11.42
N PRO A 80 -19.25 -2.46 -10.90
CA PRO A 80 -18.89 -1.36 -10.00
C PRO A 80 -18.36 -1.84 -8.64
N ALA A 81 -18.59 -3.10 -8.26
CA ALA A 81 -17.98 -3.77 -7.11
C ALA A 81 -16.73 -4.60 -7.50
N GLY A 82 -16.55 -4.86 -8.79
CA GLY A 82 -15.45 -5.60 -9.41
C GLY A 82 -14.28 -4.72 -9.82
N TYR A 83 -14.12 -3.54 -9.20
CA TYR A 83 -12.79 -2.96 -9.04
C TYR A 83 -11.98 -3.99 -8.26
N THR A 84 -11.34 -4.92 -8.99
CA THR A 84 -10.74 -6.11 -8.38
C THR A 84 -9.70 -5.61 -7.39
N SER A 85 -10.04 -5.70 -6.12
CA SER A 85 -9.21 -5.14 -5.07
C SER A 85 -8.14 -6.17 -4.77
N ARG A 86 -7.13 -6.23 -5.66
CA ARG A 86 -6.02 -7.16 -5.53
C ARG A 86 -4.94 -6.50 -4.70
N SER A 87 -4.62 -7.11 -3.58
CA SER A 87 -3.47 -6.76 -2.77
C SER A 87 -2.69 -8.00 -2.37
N MET A 88 -1.41 -7.84 -2.12
CA MET A 88 -0.56 -8.90 -1.60
C MET A 88 0.36 -8.37 -0.53
N ILE A 89 0.69 -9.23 0.42
CA ILE A 89 1.74 -8.97 1.39
C ILE A 89 2.94 -9.82 1.00
N VAL A 90 4.11 -9.18 0.90
CA VAL A 90 5.38 -9.83 0.58
C VAL A 90 6.39 -9.58 1.68
N LEU A 91 7.32 -10.51 1.85
CA LEU A 91 8.55 -10.33 2.62
C LEU A 91 9.72 -10.33 1.65
N CYS A 92 10.47 -9.24 1.58
CA CYS A 92 11.76 -9.23 0.88
C CYS A 92 12.72 -10.21 1.56
N ARG A 93 13.57 -10.86 0.78
CA ARG A 93 14.57 -11.79 1.30
C ARG A 93 15.77 -11.07 1.90
#